data_AF-A0A9E3IAZ1-F1
#
_entry.id   AF-A0A9E3IAZ1-F1
#
_cell.length_a   1.000
_cell.length_b   1.000
_cell.length_c   1.000
_cell.angle_alpha   90.00
_cell.angle_beta   90.00
_cell.angle_gamma   90.00
#
_symmetry.space_group_name_H-M   'P 1'
#
loop_
_entity.id
_entity.type
_entity.pdbx_description
1 polymer ?
#
loop_
_entity_poly.entity_id
_entity_poly.type
_entity_poly.pdbx_seq_one_letter_code
_entity_poly.pdbx_strand_id
1 'polypeptide(L)'
;MAKKKTQPTKSKKSRLVIATEYLRDLKKPVTVDEATKLTNRTYLKSGGSDNLREQKYYMHQTITVMETLGMLKRGEDGAITPVRRKR
;
A
#
# COMPACT_ATOMS: atom_id res chain seq x y z
N MET A 1 -25.93 11.87 34.65
CA MET A 1 -25.49 10.79 33.72
C MET A 1 -24.57 11.39 32.67
N ALA A 2 -23.26 11.16 32.78
CA ALA A 2 -22.28 11.75 31.87
C ALA A 2 -22.31 11.03 30.50
N LYS A 3 -22.60 11.77 29.42
CA LYS A 3 -22.49 11.28 28.05
C LYS A 3 -21.03 10.94 27.78
N LYS A 4 -20.71 9.64 27.81
CA LYS A 4 -19.38 9.10 27.46
C LYS A 4 -19.12 9.48 26.00
N LYS A 5 -18.27 10.49 25.77
CA LYS A 5 -17.85 10.89 24.42
C LYS A 5 -17.16 9.68 23.80
N THR A 6 -17.79 9.05 22.81
CA THR A 6 -17.17 8.03 21.98
C THR A 6 -15.96 8.68 21.31
N GLN A 7 -14.76 8.30 21.76
CA GLN A 7 -13.52 8.66 21.10
C GLN A 7 -13.63 8.20 19.63
N PRO A 8 -13.27 9.04 18.65
CA PRO A 8 -13.20 8.57 17.27
C PRO A 8 -12.17 7.44 17.26
N THR A 9 -12.63 6.21 17.04
CA THR A 9 -11.75 5.10 16.72
C THR A 9 -10.98 5.56 15.49
N LYS A 10 -9.67 5.80 15.62
CA LYS A 10 -8.81 6.01 14.46
C LYS A 10 -9.03 4.79 13.58
N SER A 11 -9.81 4.97 12.52
CA SER A 11 -10.12 3.94 11.54
C SER A 11 -8.79 3.34 11.12
N LYS A 12 -8.56 2.08 11.50
CA LYS A 12 -7.34 1.37 11.12
C LYS A 12 -7.38 1.26 9.60
N LYS A 13 -6.46 1.93 8.91
CA LYS A 13 -6.35 1.82 7.46
C LYS A 13 -6.15 0.34 7.10
N SER A 14 -6.89 -0.16 6.12
CA SER A 14 -6.70 -1.53 5.65
C SER A 14 -5.37 -1.66 4.92
N ARG A 15 -4.85 -2.89 4.83
CA ARG A 15 -3.64 -3.23 4.08
C ARG A 15 -3.70 -2.77 2.62
N LEU A 16 -4.88 -2.90 2.01
CA LEU A 16 -5.17 -2.44 0.65
C LEU A 16 -5.02 -0.92 0.51
N VAL A 17 -5.58 -0.14 1.45
CA VAL A 17 -5.47 1.33 1.43
C VAL A 17 -4.01 1.76 1.55
N ILE A 18 -3.26 1.14 2.48
CA ILE A 18 -1.84 1.44 2.66
C ILE A 18 -1.03 1.08 1.40
N ALA A 19 -1.28 -0.08 0.80
CA ALA A 19 -0.65 -0.50 -0.45
C ALA A 19 -0.93 0.50 -1.59
N THR A 20 -2.18 0.93 -1.72
CA THR A 20 -2.62 1.86 -2.78
C THR A 20 -2.00 3.24 -2.60
N GLU A 21 -2.02 3.78 -1.38
CA GLU A 21 -1.38 5.08 -1.07
C GLU A 21 0.12 5.03 -1.36
N TYR A 22 0.81 3.97 -0.92
CA TYR A 22 2.24 3.79 -1.14
C TYR A 22 2.60 3.76 -2.62
N LEU A 23 1.85 3.00 -3.43
CA LEU A 23 2.09 2.88 -4.86
C LEU A 23 1.70 4.14 -5.64
N ARG A 24 0.66 4.86 -5.21
CA ARG A 24 0.25 6.14 -5.82
C ARG A 24 1.34 7.20 -5.63
N ASP A 25 1.93 7.26 -4.44
CA ASP A 25 2.91 8.27 -4.07
C ASP A 25 4.35 7.82 -4.41
N LEU A 26 4.49 6.70 -5.13
CA LEU A 26 5.77 6.12 -5.53
C LEU A 26 6.51 7.06 -6.49
N LYS A 27 7.71 7.49 -6.08
CA LYS A 27 8.57 8.40 -6.88
C LYS A 27 9.75 7.71 -7.56
N LYS A 28 10.15 6.54 -7.05
CA LYS A 28 11.32 5.78 -7.51
C LYS A 28 10.89 4.34 -7.79
N PRO A 29 11.55 3.65 -8.73
CA PRO A 29 11.37 2.21 -8.88
C PRO A 29 11.62 1.48 -7.57
N VAL A 30 10.78 0.50 -7.25
CA VAL A 30 10.93 -0.33 -6.04
C VAL A 30 10.54 -1.77 -6.35
N THR A 31 11.17 -2.74 -5.70
CA THR A 31 10.77 -4.14 -5.85
C THR A 31 9.47 -4.42 -5.08
N VAL A 32 8.71 -5.44 -5.53
CA VAL A 32 7.48 -5.87 -4.85
C VAL A 32 7.76 -6.25 -3.39
N ASP A 33 8.86 -6.93 -3.12
CA ASP A 33 9.22 -7.40 -1.79
C ASP A 33 9.59 -6.24 -0.84
N GLU A 34 10.33 -5.23 -1.32
CA GLU A 34 10.60 -4.02 -0.55
C GLU A 34 9.33 -3.24 -0.25
N ALA A 35 8.46 -3.03 -1.27
CA ALA A 35 7.19 -2.36 -1.09
C ALA A 35 6.29 -3.09 -0.08
N THR A 36 6.29 -4.44 -0.12
CA THR A 36 5.54 -5.28 0.82
C THR A 36 6.05 -5.11 2.26
N LYS A 37 7.37 -5.13 2.47
CA LYS A 37 7.96 -4.93 3.81
C LYS A 37 7.65 -3.55 4.37
N LEU A 38 7.76 -2.50 3.55
CA LEU A 38 7.51 -1.11 3.95
C LEU A 38 6.04 -0.86 4.30
N THR A 39 5.12 -1.38 3.48
CA THR A 39 3.68 -1.24 3.71
C THR A 39 3.21 -2.06 4.91
N ASN A 40 3.73 -3.28 5.11
CA ASN A 40 3.47 -4.07 6.32
C ASN A 40 3.95 -3.35 7.59
N ARG A 41 5.14 -2.75 7.56
CA ARG A 41 5.65 -1.93 8.68
C ARG A 41 4.74 -0.73 8.97
N THR A 42 4.18 -0.12 7.93
CA THR A 42 3.22 0.98 8.07
C THR A 42 1.91 0.50 8.70
N TYR A 43 1.42 -0.68 8.30
CA TYR A 43 0.24 -1.32 8.90
C TYR A 43 0.47 -1.66 10.38
N LEU A 44 1.63 -2.21 10.74
CA LEU A 44 2.02 -2.48 12.12
C LEU A 44 2.02 -1.21 12.97
N LYS A 45 2.60 -0.11 12.46
CA LYS A 45 2.59 1.20 13.15
C LYS A 45 1.17 1.75 13.38
N SER A 46 0.19 1.35 12.56
CA SER A 46 -1.22 1.72 12.74
C SER A 46 -1.98 0.84 13.74
N GLY A 47 -1.30 -0.10 14.40
CA GLY A 47 -1.89 -1.04 15.36
C GLY A 47 -2.49 -2.28 14.71
N GLY A 48 -2.00 -2.65 13.53
CA GLY A 48 -2.32 -3.90 12.85
C GLY A 48 -1.42 -5.07 13.29
N SER A 49 -1.77 -6.30 12.86
CA SER A 49 -0.95 -7.50 13.06
C SER A 49 0.09 -7.70 11.97
N ASP A 50 1.20 -8.36 12.30
CA ASP A 50 2.21 -8.72 11.30
C ASP A 50 1.65 -9.84 10.43
N ASN A 51 1.54 -9.58 9.12
CA ASN A 51 1.17 -10.62 8.16
C ASN A 51 1.71 -10.28 6.78
N LEU A 52 2.97 -10.64 6.54
CA LEU A 52 3.64 -10.42 5.25
C LEU A 52 2.97 -11.16 4.09
N ARG A 53 2.42 -12.37 4.33
CA ARG A 53 1.75 -13.15 3.28
C ARG A 53 0.51 -12.43 2.76
N GLU A 54 -0.30 -11.93 3.69
CA GLU A 54 -1.50 -11.17 3.35
C GLU A 54 -1.17 -9.79 2.75
N GLN A 55 -0.14 -9.10 3.28
CA GLN A 55 0.33 -7.85 2.68
C GLN A 55 0.81 -8.06 1.24
N LYS A 56 1.56 -9.15 0.97
CA LYS A 56 2.04 -9.49 -0.37
C LYS A 56 0.88 -9.69 -1.34
N TYR A 57 -0.18 -10.37 -0.91
CA TYR A 57 -1.39 -10.55 -1.71
C TYR A 57 -2.02 -9.20 -2.10
N TYR A 58 -2.27 -8.31 -1.13
CA TYR A 58 -2.84 -6.99 -1.42
C TYR A 58 -1.92 -6.13 -2.29
N MET A 59 -0.61 -6.17 -2.07
CA MET A 59 0.35 -5.48 -2.93
C MET A 59 0.25 -5.98 -4.38
N HIS A 60 0.25 -7.29 -4.62
CA HIS A 60 0.12 -7.85 -5.95
C HIS A 60 -1.19 -7.45 -6.65
N GLN A 61 -2.31 -7.49 -5.93
CA GLN A 61 -3.60 -7.03 -6.47
C GLN A 61 -3.55 -5.55 -6.85
N THR A 62 -3.03 -4.71 -5.96
CA THR A 62 -2.94 -3.26 -6.17
C THR A 62 -2.04 -2.92 -7.36
N ILE A 63 -0.88 -3.58 -7.47
CA ILE A 63 0.02 -3.42 -8.63
C ILE A 63 -0.71 -3.79 -9.91
N THR A 64 -1.41 -4.92 -9.93
CA THR A 64 -2.13 -5.39 -11.13
C THR A 64 -3.20 -4.38 -11.56
N VAL A 65 -3.98 -3.83 -10.62
CA VAL A 65 -4.97 -2.79 -10.91
C VAL A 65 -4.31 -1.49 -11.38
N MET A 66 -3.23 -1.05 -10.75
CA MET A 66 -2.55 0.19 -11.15
C MET A 66 -1.80 0.05 -12.48
N GLU A 67 -1.36 -1.15 -12.81
CA GLU A 67 -0.76 -1.49 -14.10
C GLU A 67 -1.80 -1.48 -15.22
N THR A 68 -2.99 -2.07 -15.01
CA THR A 68 -4.09 -2.00 -15.99
C THR A 68 -4.60 -0.57 -16.20
N LEU A 69 -4.54 0.28 -15.17
CA LEU A 69 -4.84 1.71 -15.28
C LEU A 69 -3.72 2.54 -15.93
N GLY A 70 -2.58 1.91 -16.27
CA GLY A 70 -1.42 2.58 -16.84
C GLY A 70 -0.76 3.60 -15.91
N MET A 71 -0.89 3.39 -14.59
CA MET A 71 -0.24 4.22 -13.56
C MET A 71 1.13 3.67 -13.15
N LEU A 72 1.32 2.35 -13.26
CA LEU A 72 2.56 1.65 -12.97
C LEU A 72 2.95 0.75 -14.13
N LYS A 73 4.24 0.43 -14.23
CA LYS A 73 4.77 -0.60 -15.13
C LYS A 73 5.72 -1.49 -14.36
N ARG A 74 5.57 -2.81 -14.50
CA ARG A 74 6.60 -3.75 -14.04
C ARG A 74 7.74 -3.80 -15.04
N GLY A 75 8.95 -3.52 -14.56
CA GLY A 75 10.19 -3.76 -15.30
C GLY A 75 10.50 -5.26 -15.34
N GLU A 76 11.34 -5.66 -16.29
CA GLU A 76 11.77 -7.05 -16.48
C GLU A 76 12.49 -7.61 -15.24
N ASP A 77 13.14 -6.74 -14.47
CA ASP A 77 13.80 -7.07 -13.20
C ASP A 77 12.83 -7.23 -12.00
N GLY A 78 11.51 -7.18 -12.23
CA GLY A 78 10.50 -7.24 -11.18
C GLY A 78 10.31 -5.93 -10.39
N ALA A 79 10.95 -4.84 -10.82
CA ALA A 79 10.80 -3.51 -10.24
C ALA A 79 9.50 -2.85 -10.70
N ILE A 80 8.76 -2.25 -9.77
CA ILE A 80 7.55 -1.46 -10.04
C ILE A 80 7.97 -0.02 -10.28
N THR A 81 7.69 0.50 -11.47
CA THR A 81 8.05 1.87 -11.86
C THR A 81 6.80 2.71 -12.08
N PRO A 82 6.71 3.92 -11.52
CA PRO A 82 5.59 4.82 -11.78
C PRO A 82 5.62 5.33 -13.23
N VAL A 83 4.49 5.23 -13.92
CA VAL A 83 4.30 5.81 -15.25
C VAL A 83 4.01 7.29 -15.05
N ARG A 84 5.05 8.14 -15.14
CA ARG A 84 4.85 9.59 -15.17
C ARG A 84 4.13 9.95 -16.47
N ARG A 85 2.82 10.24 -16.38
CA ARG A 85 2.15 10.98 -17.45
C ARG A 85 2.80 12.37 -17.51
N LYS A 86 3.52 12.65 -18.61
CA LYS A 86 3.89 14.03 -18.94
C LYS A 86 2.57 14.78 -19.10
N ARG A 87 2.30 15.71 -18.17
CA ARG A 87 1.29 16.74 -18.40
C ARG A 87 1.80 17.70 -19.46
#